data_AF-T1KNM0-F1
#
_entry.id   AF-T1KNM0-F1
#
_cell.length_a   1.000
_cell.length_b   1.000
_cell.length_c   1.000
_cell.angle_alpha   90.00
_cell.angle_beta   90.00
_cell.angle_gamma   90.00
#
_symmetry.space_group_name_H-M   'P 1'
#
loop_
_entity.id
_entity.type
_entity.pdbx_description
1 polymer ?
#
loop_
_entity_poly.entity_id
_entity_poly.type
_entity_poly.pdbx_seq_one_letter_code
_entity_poly.pdbx_strand_id
1 'polypeptide(L)'
;MQNIMRKQLSESELPVGERLELKELKDRLVKENGRAQLYGTSNLAFNDEVSPLGSETTEKLTLDMVTADDKAFRDCEDGRESWDNKLQFMLATIGYAVGLGNVWRFPYLAQKNGGGAFLIPYFIMLAIMGIPVFYLELAVGQRLRKGAIGAWNLISSYMGGIGIASAVVSFNVALYYNTIIAWCIYYLLNSFESPLPWTDCPKDNYPNGTYVNNSECENR
;
A
#
# COMPACT_ATOMS: atom_id res chain seq x y z
N MET A 1 -30.04 -43.28 -25.13
CA MET A 1 -29.11 -42.16 -25.43
C MET A 1 -29.90 -40.86 -25.41
N GLN A 2 -30.27 -40.42 -24.20
CA GLN A 2 -30.95 -39.14 -23.98
C GLN A 2 -29.91 -38.01 -23.94
N ASN A 3 -30.28 -36.89 -24.55
CA ASN A 3 -29.77 -35.54 -24.33
C ASN A 3 -28.36 -35.24 -24.84
N ILE A 4 -28.28 -34.52 -25.96
CA ILE A 4 -27.67 -33.18 -26.10
C ILE A 4 -28.20 -32.60 -27.43
N MET A 5 -29.49 -32.24 -27.43
CA MET A 5 -30.00 -31.16 -28.25
C MET A 5 -30.26 -30.00 -27.29
N ARG A 6 -29.22 -29.23 -26.94
CA ARG A 6 -29.46 -27.85 -26.50
C ARG A 6 -29.39 -26.97 -27.74
N LYS A 7 -30.60 -26.71 -28.23
CA LYS A 7 -30.96 -25.71 -29.23
C LYS A 7 -30.10 -24.45 -29.07
N GLN A 8 -29.59 -23.99 -30.20
CA GLN A 8 -29.44 -22.58 -30.52
C GLN A 8 -30.81 -21.92 -30.30
N LEU A 9 -31.11 -21.49 -29.08
CA LEU A 9 -32.34 -20.79 -28.78
C LEU A 9 -32.16 -19.39 -29.37
N SER A 10 -32.73 -19.20 -30.55
CA SER A 10 -32.75 -17.90 -31.22
C SER A 10 -33.26 -16.85 -30.24
N GLU A 11 -32.60 -15.69 -30.22
CA GLU A 11 -32.95 -14.54 -29.38
C GLU A 11 -34.45 -14.17 -29.49
N SER A 12 -35.14 -14.66 -30.52
CA SER A 12 -36.58 -14.59 -30.82
C SER A 12 -37.54 -15.53 -30.06
N GLU A 13 -37.10 -16.48 -29.24
CA GLU A 13 -37.99 -17.40 -28.48
C GLU A 13 -38.05 -17.18 -26.96
N LEU A 14 -37.20 -16.31 -26.39
CA LEU A 14 -37.24 -16.04 -24.94
C LEU A 14 -38.46 -15.16 -24.56
N PRO A 15 -39.12 -15.42 -23.42
CA PRO A 15 -40.13 -14.53 -22.85
C PRO A 15 -39.56 -13.13 -22.65
N VAL A 16 -40.40 -12.10 -22.80
CA VAL A 16 -39.98 -10.69 -22.85
C VAL A 16 -39.06 -10.28 -21.69
N GLY A 17 -39.30 -10.82 -20.48
CA GLY A 17 -38.48 -10.57 -19.30
C GLY A 17 -37.03 -11.04 -19.42
N GLU A 18 -36.78 -12.28 -19.85
CA GLU A 18 -35.40 -12.81 -19.97
C GLU A 18 -34.60 -12.12 -21.08
N ARG A 19 -35.27 -11.59 -22.11
CA ARG A 19 -34.58 -10.78 -23.13
C ARG A 19 -34.20 -9.41 -22.61
N LEU A 20 -35.03 -8.81 -21.76
CA LEU A 20 -34.69 -7.54 -21.11
C LEU A 20 -33.48 -7.72 -20.22
N GLU A 21 -33.45 -8.80 -19.43
CA GLU A 21 -32.30 -9.18 -18.58
C GLU A 21 -31.04 -9.45 -19.41
N LEU A 22 -31.13 -10.23 -20.50
CA LEU A 22 -29.98 -10.49 -21.38
C LEU A 22 -29.49 -9.24 -22.11
N LYS A 23 -30.40 -8.34 -22.51
CA LYS A 23 -30.04 -7.09 -23.17
C LYS A 23 -29.44 -6.10 -22.18
N GLU A 24 -29.92 -6.08 -20.94
CA GLU A 24 -29.33 -5.30 -19.85
C GLU A 24 -27.96 -5.84 -19.44
N LEU A 25 -27.80 -7.17 -19.33
CA LEU A 25 -26.51 -7.81 -19.06
C LEU A 25 -25.52 -7.56 -20.21
N LYS A 26 -25.98 -7.61 -21.46
CA LYS A 26 -25.15 -7.33 -22.64
C LYS A 26 -24.77 -5.85 -22.71
N ASP A 27 -25.68 -4.93 -22.37
CA ASP A 27 -25.38 -3.50 -22.28
C ASP A 27 -24.44 -3.19 -21.11
N ARG A 28 -24.57 -3.87 -19.97
CA ARG A 28 -23.62 -3.80 -18.85
C ARG A 28 -22.23 -4.30 -19.27
N LEU A 29 -22.15 -5.43 -19.95
CA LEU A 29 -20.88 -5.99 -20.44
C LEU A 29 -20.25 -5.14 -21.56
N VAL A 30 -21.05 -4.53 -22.44
CA VAL A 30 -20.56 -3.60 -23.48
C VAL A 30 -20.08 -2.29 -22.86
N LYS A 31 -20.78 -1.77 -21.84
CA LYS A 31 -20.38 -0.58 -21.08
C LYS A 31 -19.11 -0.83 -20.26
N GLU A 32 -18.90 -2.06 -19.79
CA GLU A 32 -17.69 -2.51 -19.11
C GLU A 32 -16.51 -2.67 -20.09
N ASN A 33 -16.74 -3.21 -21.29
CA ASN A 33 -15.70 -3.37 -22.33
C ASN A 33 -15.30 -2.04 -23.02
N GLY A 34 -16.17 -1.03 -22.99
CA GLY A 34 -15.90 0.33 -23.49
C GLY A 34 -15.23 1.27 -22.49
N ARG A 35 -15.05 0.85 -21.23
CA ARG A 35 -14.41 1.63 -20.17
C ARG A 35 -13.20 0.88 -19.64
N ALA A 36 -12.05 1.10 -20.25
CA ALA A 36 -10.79 0.86 -19.56
C ALA A 36 -10.72 1.83 -18.37
N GLN A 37 -11.23 1.40 -17.22
CA GLN A 37 -11.29 2.19 -15.99
C GLN A 37 -9.88 2.38 -15.48
N LEU A 38 -9.35 3.56 -15.78
CA LEU A 38 -8.00 4.02 -15.54
C LEU A 38 -7.87 4.32 -14.03
N TYR A 39 -7.11 3.52 -13.28
CA TYR A 39 -7.06 3.57 -11.81
C TYR A 39 -5.67 3.14 -11.25
N GLY A 40 -5.28 3.54 -10.05
CA GLY A 40 -3.96 3.24 -9.46
C GLY A 40 -2.78 3.74 -10.30
N THR A 41 -1.81 2.88 -10.62
CA THR A 41 -0.70 3.22 -11.53
C THR A 41 -1.09 3.18 -13.00
N SER A 42 -2.34 2.83 -13.30
CA SER A 42 -2.86 2.93 -14.67
C SER A 42 -3.53 4.28 -14.94
N ASN A 43 -3.75 5.13 -13.93
CA ASN A 43 -4.35 6.47 -14.06
C ASN A 43 -3.68 7.38 -15.09
N LEU A 44 -4.39 8.43 -15.53
CA LEU A 44 -3.90 9.44 -16.47
C LEU A 44 -2.55 10.05 -16.03
N ALA A 45 -2.31 10.12 -14.71
CA ALA A 45 -1.06 10.56 -14.08
C ALA A 45 0.18 9.68 -14.36
N PHE A 46 0.01 8.50 -14.97
CA PHE A 46 1.09 7.59 -15.36
C PHE A 46 1.23 7.44 -16.88
N ASN A 47 0.42 8.13 -17.68
CA ASN A 47 0.59 8.18 -19.13
C ASN A 47 1.64 9.24 -19.48
N ASP A 48 2.76 8.82 -20.06
CA ASP A 48 3.86 9.68 -20.51
C ASP A 48 3.55 10.44 -21.84
N GLU A 49 2.27 10.64 -22.20
CA GLU A 49 1.87 11.36 -23.42
C GLU A 49 1.82 12.88 -23.18
N VAL A 50 2.83 13.54 -23.76
CA VAL A 50 3.17 14.98 -23.74
C VAL A 50 2.12 15.85 -24.45
N SER A 51 1.75 17.00 -23.87
CA SER A 51 0.93 18.07 -24.48
C SER A 51 1.60 18.71 -25.73
N PRO A 52 0.88 19.38 -26.66
CA PRO A 52 0.57 20.80 -26.44
C PRO A 52 -0.74 21.36 -27.08
N LEU A 53 -1.28 22.39 -26.43
CA LEU A 53 -1.91 23.64 -26.94
C LEU A 53 -2.96 23.59 -28.09
N GLY A 54 -4.18 24.10 -27.82
CA GLY A 54 -5.09 24.60 -28.88
C GLY A 54 -6.58 24.75 -28.50
N SER A 55 -7.02 26.00 -28.30
CA SER A 55 -8.38 26.55 -28.51
C SER A 55 -9.62 25.69 -28.21
N GLU A 56 -10.30 25.87 -27.07
CA GLU A 56 -11.72 25.45 -26.91
C GLU A 56 -12.37 26.03 -25.63
N THR A 57 -12.07 27.28 -25.30
CA THR A 57 -12.35 27.85 -23.95
C THR A 57 -13.80 28.28 -23.71
N THR A 58 -14.69 28.25 -24.72
CA THR A 58 -16.05 28.83 -24.57
C THR A 58 -17.19 27.81 -24.57
N GLU A 59 -17.00 26.61 -25.13
CA GLU A 59 -17.98 25.50 -25.03
C GLU A 59 -17.76 24.61 -23.79
N LYS A 60 -16.57 24.63 -23.17
CA LYS A 60 -16.28 23.84 -21.96
C LYS A 60 -17.09 24.29 -20.74
N LEU A 61 -17.37 25.58 -20.59
CA LEU A 61 -17.93 26.10 -19.33
C LEU A 61 -19.36 25.63 -19.02
N THR A 62 -20.18 25.36 -20.03
CA THR A 62 -21.55 24.87 -19.87
C THR A 62 -21.62 23.34 -19.84
N LEU A 63 -20.71 22.66 -20.53
CA LEU A 63 -20.54 21.21 -20.43
C LEU A 63 -19.97 20.79 -19.07
N ASP A 64 -19.10 21.62 -18.47
CA ASP A 64 -18.46 21.36 -17.18
C ASP A 64 -19.45 21.39 -16.00
N MET A 65 -20.55 22.15 -16.08
CA MET A 65 -21.54 22.21 -14.99
C MET A 65 -22.54 21.05 -15.02
N VAL A 66 -22.96 20.60 -16.21
CA VAL A 66 -23.83 19.42 -16.38
C VAL A 66 -23.03 18.13 -16.17
N THR A 67 -21.74 18.12 -16.54
CA THR A 67 -20.87 16.99 -16.22
C THR A 67 -20.39 16.99 -14.78
N ALA A 68 -20.29 18.12 -14.08
CA ALA A 68 -19.91 18.13 -12.66
C ALA A 68 -20.93 17.41 -11.77
N ASP A 69 -22.23 17.61 -12.01
CA ASP A 69 -23.30 16.97 -11.23
C ASP A 69 -23.45 15.48 -11.55
N ASP A 70 -23.29 15.10 -12.82
CA ASP A 70 -23.31 13.70 -13.29
C ASP A 70 -21.99 12.95 -12.96
N LYS A 71 -20.86 13.67 -12.80
CA LYS A 71 -19.56 13.13 -12.35
C LYS A 71 -19.53 12.97 -10.83
N ALA A 72 -20.12 13.90 -10.08
CA ALA A 72 -20.29 13.79 -8.63
C ALA A 72 -21.24 12.64 -8.23
N PHE A 73 -22.25 12.35 -9.06
CA PHE A 73 -23.17 11.22 -8.81
C PHE A 73 -22.61 9.87 -9.29
N ARG A 74 -21.74 9.84 -10.31
CA ARG A 74 -21.11 8.61 -10.84
C ARG A 74 -19.87 8.13 -10.09
N ASP A 75 -19.24 8.98 -9.28
CA ASP A 75 -18.13 8.59 -8.39
C ASP A 75 -18.59 7.66 -7.24
N CYS A 76 -19.89 7.42 -7.09
CA CYS A 76 -20.43 6.61 -6.00
C CYS A 76 -20.44 5.09 -6.28
N GLU A 77 -20.23 4.62 -7.53
CA GLU A 77 -20.03 3.19 -7.82
C GLU A 77 -18.54 2.78 -7.88
N ASP A 78 -17.63 3.76 -8.01
CA ASP A 78 -16.18 3.56 -8.07
C ASP A 78 -15.42 4.53 -7.16
N GLY A 79 -15.94 4.73 -5.94
CA GLY A 79 -15.47 5.71 -4.93
C GLY A 79 -14.10 5.40 -4.31
N ARG A 80 -13.11 5.08 -5.14
CA ARG A 80 -11.78 4.68 -4.75
C ARG A 80 -10.78 5.76 -5.15
N GLU A 81 -10.01 6.23 -4.18
CA GLU A 81 -9.03 7.30 -4.37
C GLU A 81 -7.85 6.86 -5.27
N SER A 82 -7.44 7.76 -6.16
CA SER A 82 -6.30 7.63 -7.07
C SER A 82 -5.11 8.47 -6.62
N TRP A 83 -3.91 8.08 -7.02
CA TRP A 83 -2.71 8.92 -6.83
C TRP A 83 -2.70 10.10 -7.80
N ASP A 84 -2.37 11.28 -7.31
CA ASP A 84 -2.28 12.50 -8.13
C ASP A 84 -1.07 12.46 -9.07
N ASN A 85 0.04 11.86 -8.62
CA ASN A 85 1.30 11.83 -9.37
C ASN A 85 2.05 10.50 -9.21
N LYS A 86 2.74 10.06 -10.28
CA LYS A 86 3.65 8.91 -10.27
C LYS A 86 4.74 9.01 -9.20
N LEU A 87 5.28 10.21 -8.98
CA LEU A 87 6.30 10.45 -7.96
C LEU A 87 5.76 10.28 -6.53
N GLN A 88 4.50 10.65 -6.28
CA GLN A 88 3.88 10.48 -4.96
C GLN A 88 3.77 8.99 -4.61
N PHE A 89 3.36 8.18 -5.58
CA PHE A 89 3.33 6.72 -5.42
C PHE A 89 4.73 6.13 -5.18
N MET A 90 5.72 6.57 -5.96
CA MET A 90 7.11 6.10 -5.80
C MET A 90 7.68 6.46 -4.42
N LEU A 91 7.46 7.71 -3.98
CA LEU A 91 7.92 8.19 -2.69
C LEU A 91 7.25 7.44 -1.53
N ALA A 92 5.94 7.20 -1.61
CA ALA A 92 5.21 6.41 -0.62
C ALA A 92 5.74 4.96 -0.55
N THR A 93 6.01 4.35 -1.70
CA THR A 93 6.54 2.98 -1.78
C THR A 93 7.96 2.87 -1.24
N ILE A 94 8.84 3.83 -1.56
CA ILE A 94 10.21 3.88 -1.03
C ILE A 94 10.20 4.15 0.48
N GLY A 95 9.33 5.05 0.95
CA GLY A 95 9.15 5.33 2.37
C GLY A 95 8.65 4.11 3.16
N TYR A 96 7.81 3.28 2.54
CA TYR A 96 7.42 2.00 3.11
C TYR A 96 8.57 0.97 3.14
N ALA A 97 9.42 0.95 2.10
CA ALA A 97 10.54 0.02 2.01
C ALA A 97 11.72 0.36 2.94
N VAL A 98 11.96 1.65 3.20
CA VAL A 98 13.07 2.13 4.03
C VAL A 98 12.56 2.43 5.45
N GLY A 99 12.84 1.53 6.39
CA GLY A 99 12.45 1.68 7.81
C GLY A 99 13.62 1.72 8.78
N LEU A 100 13.33 1.98 10.06
CA LEU A 100 14.30 1.95 11.18
C LEU A 100 15.07 0.62 11.27
N GLY A 101 14.46 -0.48 10.83
CA GLY A 101 15.13 -1.78 10.74
C GLY A 101 16.39 -1.75 9.87
N ASN A 102 16.43 -0.97 8.79
CA ASN A 102 17.62 -0.84 7.95
C ASN A 102 18.77 -0.10 8.64
N VAL A 103 18.46 0.74 9.64
CA VAL A 103 19.46 1.55 10.37
C VAL A 103 20.16 0.73 11.46
N TRP A 104 19.43 -0.05 12.25
CA TRP A 104 20.03 -0.80 13.37
C TRP A 104 20.16 -2.31 13.13
N ARG A 105 19.19 -2.94 12.43
CA ARG A 105 19.12 -4.41 12.37
C ARG A 105 20.09 -4.93 11.34
N PHE A 106 20.15 -4.25 10.20
CA PHE A 106 21.04 -4.61 9.11
C PHE A 106 22.52 -4.53 9.53
N PRO A 107 23.04 -3.43 10.13
CA PRO A 107 24.43 -3.39 10.58
C PRO A 107 24.73 -4.42 11.67
N TYR A 108 23.81 -4.59 12.63
CA TYR A 108 23.96 -5.60 13.69
C TYR A 108 24.10 -7.01 13.12
N LEU A 109 23.24 -7.38 12.17
CA LEU A 109 23.24 -8.71 11.57
C LEU A 109 24.44 -8.93 10.64
N ALA A 110 24.83 -7.90 9.89
CA ALA A 110 26.03 -7.94 9.07
C ALA A 110 27.27 -8.15 9.94
N GLN A 111 27.44 -7.37 11.03
CA GLN A 111 28.58 -7.50 11.93
C GLN A 111 28.68 -8.89 12.56
N LYS A 112 27.54 -9.47 12.99
CA LYS A 112 27.51 -10.82 13.59
C LYS A 112 27.84 -11.94 12.59
N ASN A 113 27.49 -11.78 11.32
CA ASN A 113 27.59 -12.84 10.30
C ASN A 113 28.77 -12.63 9.33
N GLY A 114 29.89 -12.08 9.80
CA GLY A 114 31.10 -11.93 8.99
C GLY A 114 31.24 -10.57 8.28
N GLY A 115 30.58 -9.53 8.79
CA GLY A 115 30.70 -8.15 8.32
C GLY A 115 30.32 -7.99 6.85
N GLY A 116 31.26 -7.50 6.03
CA GLY A 116 31.06 -7.29 4.61
C GLY A 116 30.79 -8.57 3.79
N ALA A 117 31.23 -9.74 4.26
CA ALA A 117 30.98 -11.00 3.56
C ALA A 117 29.48 -11.39 3.55
N PHE A 118 28.70 -10.92 4.54
CA PHE A 118 27.25 -11.11 4.60
C PHE A 118 26.50 -10.44 3.44
N LEU A 119 27.11 -9.46 2.77
CA LEU A 119 26.48 -8.76 1.65
C LEU A 119 26.28 -9.67 0.43
N ILE A 120 27.17 -10.64 0.22
CA ILE A 120 27.10 -11.57 -0.92
C ILE A 120 25.80 -12.40 -0.88
N PRO A 121 25.51 -13.18 0.18
CA PRO A 121 24.24 -13.91 0.28
C PRO A 121 23.03 -12.97 0.39
N TYR A 122 23.19 -11.78 0.99
CA TYR A 122 22.11 -10.79 1.06
C TYR A 122 21.64 -10.33 -0.32
N PHE A 123 22.56 -9.94 -1.21
CA PHE A 123 22.20 -9.51 -2.57
C PHE A 123 21.65 -10.65 -3.43
N ILE A 124 22.18 -11.87 -3.27
CA ILE A 124 21.68 -13.05 -3.99
C ILE A 124 20.23 -13.34 -3.59
N MET A 125 19.93 -13.38 -2.28
CA MET A 125 18.57 -13.61 -1.79
C MET A 125 17.62 -12.45 -2.14
N LEU A 126 18.12 -11.21 -2.15
CA LEU A 126 17.37 -10.06 -2.60
C LEU A 126 16.99 -10.17 -4.09
N ALA A 127 17.91 -10.59 -4.95
CA ALA A 127 17.65 -10.73 -6.38
C ALA A 127 16.71 -11.90 -6.70
N ILE A 128 16.87 -13.05 -6.02
CA ILE A 128 16.11 -14.27 -6.32
C ILE A 128 14.74 -14.30 -5.64
N MET A 129 14.63 -13.76 -4.41
CA MET A 129 13.37 -13.80 -3.65
C MET A 129 12.78 -12.41 -3.42
N GLY A 130 13.60 -11.44 -3.01
CA GLY A 130 13.12 -10.10 -2.65
C GLY A 130 12.43 -9.37 -3.82
N ILE A 131 13.16 -9.17 -4.92
CA ILE A 131 12.66 -8.46 -6.10
C ILE A 131 11.45 -9.18 -6.72
N PRO A 132 11.46 -10.51 -6.95
CA PRO A 132 10.32 -11.18 -7.55
C PRO A 132 9.06 -11.15 -6.69
N VAL A 133 9.18 -11.33 -5.37
CA VAL A 133 8.03 -11.27 -4.46
C VAL A 133 7.46 -9.85 -4.40
N PHE A 134 8.32 -8.83 -4.31
CA PHE A 134 7.90 -7.43 -4.31
C PHE A 134 7.19 -7.05 -5.61
N TYR A 135 7.75 -7.45 -6.75
CA TYR A 135 7.13 -7.20 -8.06
C TYR A 135 5.78 -7.90 -8.20
N LEU A 136 5.68 -9.16 -7.74
CA LEU A 136 4.43 -9.92 -7.77
C LEU A 136 3.36 -9.24 -6.92
N GLU A 137 3.70 -8.83 -5.70
CA GLU A 137 2.77 -8.14 -4.79
C GLU A 137 2.23 -6.85 -5.42
N LEU A 138 3.10 -6.04 -6.01
CA LEU A 138 2.68 -4.82 -6.72
C LEU A 138 1.80 -5.14 -7.94
N ALA A 139 2.19 -6.12 -8.77
CA ALA A 139 1.43 -6.52 -9.95
C ALA A 139 0.03 -7.06 -9.59
N VAL A 140 -0.06 -7.88 -8.55
CA VAL A 140 -1.32 -8.42 -8.03
C VAL A 140 -2.17 -7.30 -7.41
N GLY A 141 -1.57 -6.39 -6.66
CA GLY A 141 -2.25 -5.22 -6.11
C GLY A 141 -2.86 -4.33 -7.21
N GLN A 142 -2.13 -4.07 -8.29
CA GLN A 142 -2.63 -3.30 -9.44
C GLN A 142 -3.71 -4.06 -10.25
N ARG A 143 -3.60 -5.39 -10.36
CA ARG A 143 -4.56 -6.21 -11.12
C ARG A 143 -5.87 -6.43 -10.37
N LEU A 144 -5.81 -6.80 -9.10
CA LEU A 144 -6.99 -7.16 -8.30
C LEU A 144 -7.69 -5.92 -7.74
N ARG A 145 -6.97 -4.80 -7.59
CA ARG A 145 -7.50 -3.52 -7.12
C ARG A 145 -8.38 -3.68 -5.88
N LYS A 146 -7.97 -4.53 -4.94
CA LYS A 146 -8.65 -4.79 -3.67
C LYS A 146 -7.59 -4.78 -2.56
N GLY A 147 -7.99 -4.46 -1.33
CA GLY A 147 -7.09 -4.57 -0.18
C GLY A 147 -6.72 -6.04 0.07
N ALA A 148 -5.68 -6.30 0.89
CA ALA A 148 -5.15 -7.65 1.11
C ALA A 148 -6.24 -8.71 1.40
N ILE A 149 -7.20 -8.41 2.28
CA ILE A 149 -8.31 -9.32 2.61
C ILE A 149 -9.20 -9.62 1.39
N GLY A 150 -9.54 -8.58 0.61
CA GLY A 150 -10.37 -8.73 -0.59
C GLY A 150 -9.62 -9.40 -1.75
N ALA A 151 -8.31 -9.18 -1.86
CA ALA A 151 -7.46 -9.79 -2.87
C ALA A 151 -7.37 -11.32 -2.69
N TRP A 152 -7.09 -11.78 -1.47
CA TRP A 152 -7.00 -13.21 -1.17
C TRP A 152 -8.36 -13.93 -1.27
N ASN A 153 -9.46 -13.26 -0.90
CA ASN A 153 -10.81 -13.83 -1.03
C ASN A 153 -11.23 -13.98 -2.51
N LEU A 154 -10.78 -13.10 -3.40
CA LEU A 154 -11.08 -13.21 -4.84
C LEU A 154 -10.32 -14.36 -5.51
N ILE A 155 -9.09 -14.64 -5.08
CA ILE A 155 -8.30 -15.75 -5.60
C ILE A 155 -8.88 -17.09 -5.14
N SER A 156 -9.16 -17.21 -3.84
CA SER A 156 -9.80 -18.40 -3.28
C SER A 156 -10.44 -18.07 -1.93
N SER A 157 -11.72 -18.36 -1.77
CA SER A 157 -12.44 -18.11 -0.51
C SER A 157 -11.87 -18.89 0.69
N TYR A 158 -11.14 -19.98 0.46
CA TYR A 158 -10.45 -20.73 1.51
C TYR A 158 -9.13 -20.07 1.95
N MET A 159 -8.51 -19.25 1.09
CA MET A 159 -7.26 -18.53 1.39
C MET A 159 -7.50 -17.15 2.02
N GLY A 160 -8.75 -16.77 2.29
CA GLY A 160 -9.10 -15.49 2.92
C GLY A 160 -8.43 -15.24 4.28
N GLY A 161 -8.04 -16.31 4.99
CA GLY A 161 -7.30 -16.22 6.26
C GLY A 161 -5.94 -15.52 6.14
N ILE A 162 -5.29 -15.55 4.97
CA ILE A 162 -4.00 -14.89 4.74
C ILE A 162 -4.14 -13.36 4.87
N GLY A 163 -5.24 -12.81 4.35
CA GLY A 163 -5.52 -11.38 4.48
C GLY A 163 -5.72 -10.97 5.95
N ILE A 164 -6.43 -11.77 6.73
CA ILE A 164 -6.64 -11.50 8.16
C ILE A 164 -5.32 -11.62 8.93
N ALA A 165 -4.52 -12.65 8.65
CA ALA A 165 -3.19 -12.81 9.25
C ALA A 165 -2.28 -11.61 8.95
N SER A 166 -2.30 -11.10 7.71
CA SER A 166 -1.53 -9.90 7.34
C SER A 166 -1.98 -8.64 8.10
N ALA A 167 -3.28 -8.50 8.39
CA ALA A 167 -3.81 -7.39 9.19
C ALA A 167 -3.38 -7.49 10.66
N VAL A 168 -3.41 -8.70 11.25
CA VAL A 168 -2.96 -8.94 12.64
C VAL A 168 -1.47 -8.65 12.78
N VAL A 169 -0.65 -9.11 11.83
CA VAL A 169 0.79 -8.80 11.80
C VAL A 169 1.01 -7.29 11.67
N SER A 170 0.29 -6.62 10.76
CA SER A 170 0.40 -5.17 10.58
C SER A 170 0.02 -4.39 11.84
N PHE A 171 -1.01 -4.83 12.56
CA PHE A 171 -1.40 -4.26 13.85
C PHE A 171 -0.32 -4.45 14.92
N ASN A 172 0.26 -5.65 15.04
CA ASN A 172 1.33 -5.90 15.99
C ASN A 172 2.57 -5.06 15.68
N VAL A 173 2.91 -4.93 14.40
CA VAL A 173 3.98 -4.06 13.90
C VAL A 173 3.73 -2.60 14.27
N ALA A 174 2.51 -2.10 14.03
CA ALA A 174 2.14 -0.74 14.39
C ALA A 174 2.30 -0.45 15.89
N LEU A 175 1.94 -1.41 16.78
CA LEU A 175 2.06 -1.20 18.22
C LEU A 175 3.51 -0.94 18.65
N TYR A 176 4.46 -1.81 18.30
CA TYR A 176 5.84 -1.62 18.76
C TYR A 176 6.56 -0.49 18.02
N TYR A 177 6.30 -0.28 16.72
CA TYR A 177 6.93 0.81 15.98
C TYR A 177 6.52 2.17 16.51
N ASN A 178 5.24 2.37 16.87
CA ASN A 178 4.78 3.62 17.48
C ASN A 178 5.48 3.89 18.81
N THR A 179 5.72 2.87 19.64
CA THR A 179 6.50 3.03 20.88
C THR A 179 7.93 3.50 20.60
N ILE A 180 8.60 2.93 19.59
CA ILE A 180 9.96 3.38 19.24
C ILE A 180 9.95 4.82 18.72
N ILE A 181 8.98 5.20 17.88
CA ILE A 181 8.85 6.58 17.40
C ILE A 181 8.64 7.54 18.57
N ALA A 182 7.80 7.16 19.55
CA ALA A 182 7.59 7.96 20.76
C ALA A 182 8.90 8.15 21.55
N TRP A 183 9.72 7.10 21.69
CA TRP A 183 11.05 7.23 22.28
C TRP A 183 11.97 8.14 21.45
N CYS A 184 11.99 8.01 20.13
CA CYS A 184 12.77 8.90 19.26
C CYS A 184 12.38 10.37 19.44
N ILE A 185 11.08 10.68 19.50
CA ILE A 185 10.57 12.03 19.76
C ILE A 185 10.98 12.49 21.16
N TYR A 186 10.88 11.63 22.17
CA TYR A 186 11.34 11.94 23.53
C TYR A 186 12.83 12.32 23.53
N TYR A 187 13.70 11.50 22.95
CA TYR A 187 15.13 11.80 22.85
C TYR A 187 15.40 13.06 22.00
N LEU A 188 14.64 13.28 20.93
CA LEU A 188 14.76 14.48 20.09
C LEU A 188 14.46 15.75 20.90
N LEU A 189 13.37 15.75 21.69
CA LEU A 189 13.00 16.90 22.51
C LEU A 189 14.01 17.16 23.64
N ASN A 190 14.52 16.11 24.29
CA ASN A 190 15.55 16.22 25.31
C ASN A 190 16.94 16.59 24.74
N SER A 191 17.14 16.49 23.42
CA SER A 191 18.40 16.89 22.78
C SER A 191 18.55 18.42 22.63
N PHE A 192 17.48 19.18 22.85
CA PHE A 192 17.55 20.65 22.86
C PHE A 192 17.96 21.22 24.23
N GLU A 193 18.13 20.38 25.25
CA GLU A 193 18.63 20.76 26.57
C GLU A 193 20.16 20.68 26.61
N SER A 194 20.81 21.67 27.23
CA SER A 194 22.25 21.70 27.47
C SER A 194 22.50 21.94 28.96
N PRO A 195 23.15 21.01 29.69
CA PRO A 195 23.77 19.76 29.22
C PRO A 195 22.76 18.66 28.88
N LEU A 196 23.13 17.72 27.99
CA LEU A 196 22.24 16.62 27.61
C LEU A 196 22.05 15.67 28.80
N PRO A 197 20.83 15.17 29.06
CA PRO A 197 20.51 14.43 30.28
C PRO A 197 21.19 13.05 30.40
N TRP A 198 21.79 12.54 29.32
CA TRP A 198 22.56 11.29 29.29
C TRP A 198 24.08 11.51 29.26
N THR A 199 24.55 12.74 29.51
CA THR A 199 25.99 13.05 29.55
C THR A 199 26.64 12.57 30.84
N ASP A 200 25.96 12.80 31.97
CA ASP A 200 26.46 12.49 33.30
C ASP A 200 25.73 11.28 33.89
N CYS A 201 26.46 10.44 34.63
CA CYS A 201 25.84 9.37 35.39
C CYS A 201 25.02 9.96 36.56
N PRO A 202 23.78 9.48 36.78
CA PRO A 202 22.98 9.91 37.93
C PRO A 202 23.66 9.52 39.25
N LYS A 203 23.47 10.36 40.27
CA LYS A 203 24.05 10.17 41.61
C LYS A 203 23.00 9.59 42.56
N ASP A 204 23.33 8.48 43.20
CA ASP A 204 22.48 7.85 44.21
C ASP A 204 22.75 8.49 45.58
N ASN A 205 21.69 9.01 46.22
CA ASN A 205 21.79 9.65 47.54
C ASN A 205 21.55 8.63 48.64
N TYR A 206 22.51 8.48 49.54
CA TYR A 206 22.38 7.65 50.73
C TYR A 206 21.83 8.47 51.91
N PRO A 207 21.10 7.84 52.85
CA PRO A 207 20.55 8.53 54.03
C PRO A 207 21.60 9.13 54.98
N ASN A 208 22.89 8.83 54.77
CA ASN A 208 24.03 9.42 55.47
C ASN A 208 24.53 10.74 54.84
N GLY A 209 23.88 11.25 53.79
CA GLY A 209 24.25 12.49 53.10
C GLY A 209 25.40 12.35 52.09
N THR A 210 25.87 11.13 51.83
CA THR A 210 26.86 10.86 50.78
C THR A 210 26.17 10.53 49.47
N TYR A 211 26.80 10.90 48.35
CA TYR A 211 26.36 10.55 47.00
C TYR A 211 27.44 9.72 46.32
N VAL A 212 27.04 8.64 45.65
CA VAL A 212 27.92 7.82 44.83
C VAL A 212 27.33 7.79 43.42
N ASN A 213 28.18 7.79 42.39
CA ASN A 213 27.72 7.62 41.02
C ASN A 213 27.09 6.23 40.87
N ASN A 214 26.02 6.15 40.08
CA ASN A 214 25.36 4.88 39.85
C ASN A 214 26.34 3.87 39.22
N SER A 215 26.56 2.76 39.92
CA SER A 215 27.54 1.73 39.54
C SER A 215 27.25 1.02 38.21
N GLU A 216 26.01 1.09 37.70
CA GLU A 216 25.63 0.53 36.39
C GLU A 216 26.16 1.37 35.23
N CYS A 217 26.34 2.68 35.43
CA CYS A 217 26.87 3.60 34.44
C CYS A 217 28.41 3.60 34.40
N GLU A 218 29.05 3.34 35.54
CA GLU A 218 30.51 3.43 35.67
C GLU A 218 31.26 2.16 35.23
N ASN A 219 30.60 1.01 35.19
CA ASN A 219 31.20 -0.28 34.80
C ASN A 219 30.87 -0.73 33.35
N ARG A 220 30.38 0.18 32.51
CA ARG A 220 29.94 -0.10 31.13
C ARG A 220 30.87 0.51 30.10
#